data_AF-A0A126PCS1-F1
#
_entry.id   AF-A0A126PCS1-F1
#
_cell.length_a   1.000
_cell.length_b   1.000
_cell.length_c   1.000
_cell.angle_alpha   90.00
_cell.angle_beta   90.00
_cell.angle_gamma   90.00
#
_symmetry.space_group_name_H-M   'P 1'
#
loop_
_entity.id
_entity.type
_entity.pdbx_description
1 polymer ?
#
loop_
_entity_poly.entity_id
_entity_poly.type
_entity_poly.pdbx_seq_one_letter_code
_entity_poly.pdbx_strand_id
1 'polypeptide(L)' 'MREQTVAMYSFLDDLLTLTRPSWARRADPRRRLNNAQVLTTALVAARFFGGNLVLGQRYMEQH' A
#
# COMPACT_ATOMS: atom_id res chain seq x y z
N MET A 1 6.14 -14.58 -1.52
CA MET A 1 5.33 -13.46 -0.95
C MET A 1 4.89 -12.47 -2.01
N ARG A 2 5.67 -12.26 -3.10
CA ARG A 2 5.38 -11.30 -4.16
C ARG A 2 3.96 -11.35 -4.71
N GLU A 3 3.45 -12.52 -5.11
CA GLU A 3 2.09 -12.64 -5.67
C GLU A 3 1.01 -12.20 -4.68
N GLN A 4 1.15 -12.55 -3.39
CA GLN A 4 0.22 -12.11 -2.34
C GLN A 4 0.33 -10.60 -2.10
N THR A 5 1.54 -10.03 -2.11
CA THR A 5 1.77 -8.59 -2.01
C THR A 5 1.14 -7.84 -3.18
N VAL A 6 1.29 -8.35 -4.41
CA VAL A 6 0.69 -7.78 -5.62
C VAL A 6 -0.84 -7.85 -5.52
N ALA A 7 -1.41 -8.99 -5.13
CA ALA A 7 -2.84 -9.13 -4.93
C ALA A 7 -3.37 -8.17 -3.85
N MET A 8 -2.65 -8.01 -2.74
CA MET A 8 -2.98 -7.03 -1.70
C MET A 8 -2.95 -5.59 -2.21
N TYR A 9 -1.92 -5.24 -2.99
CA TYR A 9 -1.81 -3.92 -3.60
C TYR A 9 -2.96 -3.65 -4.57
N SER A 10 -3.21 -4.55 -5.52
CA SER A 10 -4.29 -4.42 -6.51
C SER A 10 -5.65 -4.29 -5.83
N PHE A 11 -5.95 -5.14 -4.85
CA PHE A 11 -7.21 -5.07 -4.11
C PHE A 11 -7.36 -3.73 -3.38
N LEU A 12 -6.31 -3.24 -2.72
CA LEU A 12 -6.36 -1.96 -2.01
C LEU A 12 -6.46 -0.77 -2.95
N ASP A 13 -5.78 -0.79 -4.09
CA ASP A 13 -5.84 0.29 -5.08
C ASP A 13 -7.24 0.39 -5.71
N ASP A 14 -7.83 -0.75 -6.07
CA ASP A 14 -9.21 -0.82 -6.57
C ASP A 14 -10.22 -0.36 -5.51
N LEU A 15 -10.09 -0.85 -4.27
CA LEU A 15 -10.97 -0.47 -3.16
C LEU A 15 -10.89 1.03 -2.88
N LEU A 16 -9.68 1.59 -2.83
CA LEU A 16 -9.48 3.02 -2.59
C LEU A 16 -9.99 3.86 -3.77
N THR A 17 -9.95 3.34 -4.99
CA THR A 17 -10.51 3.98 -6.17
C THR A 17 -12.03 4.01 -6.11
N LEU A 18 -12.66 2.87 -5.77
CA LEU A 18 -14.12 2.74 -5.66
C LEU A 18 -14.71 3.54 -4.49
N THR A 19 -14.00 3.61 -3.37
CA THR A 19 -14.46 4.31 -2.16
C THR A 19 -14.09 5.79 -2.17
N ARG A 20 -13.35 6.27 -3.19
CA ARG A 20 -12.91 7.66 -3.25
C ARG A 20 -14.12 8.60 -3.38
N PRO A 21 -14.37 9.50 -2.42
CA PRO A 21 -15.43 10.49 -2.55
C PRO A 21 -15.17 11.42 -3.73
N SER A 22 -16.22 11.82 -4.45
CA SER A 22 -16.11 12.76 -5.58
C SER A 22 -15.56 14.14 -5.19
N TRP A 23 -15.77 14.53 -3.93
CA TRP A 23 -15.24 15.77 -3.34
C TRP A 23 -13.83 15.63 -2.75
N ALA A 24 -13.26 14.42 -2.75
CA ALA A 24 -11.94 14.20 -2.18
C ALA A 24 -10.86 14.90 -3.01
N ARG A 25 -10.05 15.70 -2.33
CA ARG A 25 -8.93 16.42 -2.95
C ARG A 25 -8.03 15.44 -3.72
N ARG A 26 -7.57 15.86 -4.90
CA ARG A 26 -6.57 15.09 -5.65
C ARG A 26 -5.30 14.92 -4.80
N ALA A 27 -4.62 13.80 -4.99
CA ALA A 27 -3.38 13.55 -4.28
C ALA A 27 -2.38 14.67 -4.61
N ASP A 28 -1.65 15.15 -3.60
CA ASP A 28 -0.62 16.16 -3.81
C ASP A 28 0.43 15.61 -4.80
N PRO A 29 0.75 16.31 -5.89
CA PRO A 29 1.75 15.87 -6.85
C PRO A 29 3.16 15.70 -6.26
N ARG A 30 3.45 16.29 -5.09
CA ARG A 30 4.71 16.09 -4.35
C ARG A 30 4.75 14.78 -3.59
N ARG A 31 3.63 14.06 -3.50
CA ARG A 31 3.51 12.83 -2.73
C ARG A 31 4.18 11.68 -3.47
N ARG A 32 5.26 11.14 -2.88
CA ARG A 32 6.06 10.06 -3.48
C ARG A 32 5.44 8.66 -3.37
N LEU A 33 4.44 8.49 -2.49
CA LEU A 33 3.81 7.19 -2.17
C LEU A 33 2.28 7.30 -2.20
N ASN A 34 1.62 6.36 -2.89
CA ASN A 34 0.16 6.26 -2.94
C ASN A 34 -0.40 5.63 -1.63
N ASN A 35 -1.65 5.95 -1.29
CA ASN A 35 -2.37 5.37 -0.15
C ASN A 35 -2.39 3.83 -0.22
N ALA A 36 -2.63 3.26 -1.40
CA ALA A 36 -2.62 1.82 -1.60
C ALA A 36 -1.27 1.23 -1.19
N GLN A 37 -0.18 1.83 -1.65
CA GLN A 37 1.19 1.38 -1.38
C GLN A 37 1.54 1.44 0.12
N VAL A 38 1.12 2.52 0.81
CA VAL A 38 1.30 2.66 2.27
C VAL A 38 0.55 1.56 3.02
N LEU A 39 -0.73 1.32 2.67
CA LEU A 39 -1.55 0.30 3.32
C LEU A 39 -1.06 -1.11 3.03
N THR A 40 -0.64 -1.40 1.79
CA THR A 40 -0.03 -2.70 1.45
C THR A 40 1.23 -2.92 2.25
N THR A 41 2.08 -1.90 2.41
CA THR A 41 3.32 -2.00 3.20
C THR A 41 3.02 -2.33 4.66
N ALA A 42 2.01 -1.67 5.25
CA ALA A 42 1.57 -1.96 6.62
C ALA A 42 1.01 -3.39 6.76
N LEU A 43 0.20 -3.86 5.80
CA LEU A 43 -0.33 -5.23 5.80
C LEU A 43 0.77 -6.27 5.64
N VAL A 44 1.74 -6.05 4.76
CA VAL A 44 2.89 -6.93 4.56
C VAL A 44 3.75 -6.96 5.83
N ALA A 45 4.01 -5.81 6.46
CA ALA A 45 4.71 -5.71 7.73
C ALA A 45 3.99 -6.50 8.84
N ALA A 46 2.69 -6.30 8.99
CA ALA A 46 1.88 -7.00 9.99
C ALA A 46 1.82 -8.51 9.75
N ARG A 47 1.64 -8.93 8.49
CA ARG A 47 1.44 -10.33 8.14
C ARG A 47 2.72 -11.15 8.13
N PHE A 48 3.84 -10.60 7.67
CA PHE A 48 5.07 -11.36 7.43
C PHE A 48 6.25 -10.98 8.32
N PHE A 49 6.20 -9.81 8.95
CA PHE A 49 7.33 -9.26 9.73
C PHE A 49 6.94 -8.93 11.19
N GLY A 50 5.83 -9.49 11.68
CA GLY A 50 5.36 -9.29 13.06
C GLY A 50 5.04 -7.82 13.39
N GLY A 51 4.69 -7.02 12.39
CA GLY A 51 4.43 -5.58 12.54
C GLY A 51 5.67 -4.69 12.37
N ASN A 52 6.83 -5.25 12.05
CA ASN A 52 8.03 -4.45 11.78
C ASN A 52 7.91 -3.72 10.43
N LEU A 53 7.50 -2.45 10.49
CA LEU A 53 7.27 -1.61 9.32
C LEU A 53 8.55 -1.36 8.51
N VAL A 54 9.71 -1.28 9.16
CA VAL A 54 10.99 -1.04 8.47
C VAL A 54 11.37 -2.22 7.58
N LEU A 55 11.16 -3.46 8.07
CA LEU A 55 11.40 -4.66 7.26
C LEU A 55 10.38 -4.78 6.12
N GLY A 56 9.11 -4.46 6.39
CA GLY A 56 8.07 -4.42 5.35
C GLY A 56 8.39 -3.39 4.25
N GLN A 57 8.84 -2.19 4.63
CA GLN A 57 9.24 -1.16 3.68
C GLN A 57 10.45 -1.60 2.84
N ARG A 58 11.50 -2.15 3.47
CA ARG A 58 12.67 -2.67 2.73
C ARG A 58 12.28 -3.75 1.73
N TYR A 59 11.37 -4.64 2.12
CA TYR A 59 10.85 -5.66 1.20
C TYR A 59 10.11 -5.03 0.01
N MET A 60 9.29 -4.00 0.25
CA MET A 60 8.58 -3.26 -0.80
C MET A 60 9.52 -2.44 -1.70
N GLU A 61 10.65 -1.95 -1.19
CA GLU A 61 11.67 -1.24 -1.98
C GLU A 61 12.48 -2.19 -2.88
N GLN A 62 12.55 -3.47 -2.52
CA GLN A 62 13.25 -4.51 -3.28
C GLN A 62 12.40 -5.16 -4.39
N HIS A 63 11.10 -4.86 -4.49
CA HIS A 63 10.13 -5.57 -5.35
C HIS A 63 9.28 -4.64 -6.21
#